data_AF-A0A1M4W6Y8-F1
#
_entry.id   AF-A0A1M4W6Y8-F1
#
_cell.length_a   1.000
_cell.length_b   1.000
_cell.length_c   1.000
_cell.angle_alpha   90.00
_cell.angle_beta   90.00
_cell.angle_gamma   90.00
#
_symmetry.space_group_name_H-M   'P 1'
#
loop_
_entity.id
_entity.type
_entity.pdbx_description
1 polymer ?
#
loop_
_entity_poly.entity_id
_entity_poly.type
_entity_poly.pdbx_seq_one_letter_code
_entity_poly.pdbx_strand_id
1 'polypeptide(L)'
;MRTLILFIFFTFSLHTCKDYKTEKKVKAVIVKEKLPLTFFPVMEVRRDFILQGKVYTYEYKFDQNTIRVAAKKSNEGFHNEIYTEGRLVGKLKNNSWTAKPYYFKNKNFGLLFIEEGDEEGIWGYNIFFVKGKKIEQIGFVDVSSVENSSLDRFLTLTQENNLVLFNFLESNVFFNGKVINRSEQVINIDIKTLKIIKSKKNNQSNSVTIKVNQGNFIIRFDEKSVTPKSRNVYFENSFLIIEKMFEENNPHNFLVFKYYFALKNDNIILDKIDFVKETYVDQTDICKISYTYLTQGSTPTSIYEIDTLTENNLFQFARKLTIKEALEIVSQTNKYYQCTSSLNEKEIKFLLKDYSLDEKTVNDYNNIAYYQEQNGDYQNSLYLLKKILLQYPNRVVTWLNYADVQWALNNKNEARTAYEQYFTLMDNKSKDMEKVPQRVKDRMMQEKK
;
A
#
# COMPACT_ATOMS: atom_id res chain seq x y z
N MET A 1 33.41 -2.89 -65.16
CA MET A 1 32.14 -2.92 -64.42
C MET A 1 32.07 -1.65 -63.58
N ARG A 2 31.29 -0.66 -64.02
CA ARG A 2 31.21 0.66 -63.37
C ARG A 2 29.81 0.84 -62.78
N THR A 3 29.83 1.28 -61.53
CA THR A 3 28.76 1.72 -60.64
C THR A 3 27.80 2.69 -61.32
N LEU A 4 26.49 2.54 -61.10
CA LEU A 4 25.51 3.58 -61.42
C LEU A 4 24.60 3.83 -60.20
N ILE A 5 24.74 5.03 -59.65
CA ILE A 5 23.87 5.64 -58.65
C ILE A 5 22.62 6.14 -59.37
N LEU A 6 21.43 5.91 -58.82
CA LEU A 6 20.21 6.59 -59.26
C LEU A 6 19.48 7.21 -58.05
N PHE A 7 19.56 8.54 -57.97
CA PHE A 7 18.73 9.39 -57.13
C PHE A 7 17.33 9.50 -57.77
N ILE A 8 16.26 9.32 -56.99
CA ILE A 8 14.91 9.70 -57.41
C ILE A 8 14.35 10.72 -56.42
N PHE A 9 14.09 11.91 -56.94
CA PHE A 9 13.42 13.03 -56.31
C PHE A 9 11.91 12.77 -56.18
N PHE A 10 11.35 13.10 -55.01
CA PHE A 10 9.90 13.18 -54.80
C PHE A 10 9.36 14.49 -55.40
N THR A 11 8.50 14.40 -56.41
CA THR A 11 7.65 15.52 -56.84
C THR A 11 6.28 15.41 -56.16
N PHE A 12 5.91 16.47 -55.44
CA PHE A 12 4.58 16.67 -54.88
C PHE A 12 3.52 16.80 -55.98
N SER A 13 2.47 15.98 -55.93
CA SER A 13 1.21 16.23 -56.63
C SER A 13 0.13 16.59 -55.61
N LEU A 14 -0.26 17.86 -55.59
CA LEU A 14 -1.51 18.33 -55.00
C LEU A 14 -2.67 17.73 -55.79
N HIS A 15 -3.56 17.01 -55.10
CA HIS A 15 -4.92 16.76 -55.55
C HIS A 15 -5.89 17.08 -54.43
N THR A 16 -6.81 17.98 -54.75
CA THR A 16 -7.91 18.47 -53.94
C THR A 16 -9.05 17.45 -53.94
N CYS A 17 -9.67 17.18 -52.78
CA CYS A 17 -11.12 17.05 -52.70
C CYS A 17 -11.69 16.95 -51.29
N LYS A 18 -12.67 17.82 -51.07
CA LYS A 18 -13.95 17.65 -50.37
C LYS A 18 -14.00 17.74 -48.84
N ASP A 19 -14.54 18.89 -48.44
CA ASP A 19 -15.29 19.15 -47.23
C ASP A 19 -16.16 17.96 -46.78
N TYR A 20 -15.85 17.47 -45.58
CA TYR A 20 -16.84 16.83 -44.70
C TYR A 20 -16.87 17.63 -43.40
N LYS A 21 -17.87 18.51 -43.29
CA LYS A 21 -18.34 19.03 -42.00
C LYS A 21 -19.00 17.87 -41.25
N THR A 22 -18.27 17.23 -40.34
CA THR A 22 -18.87 16.48 -39.24
C THR A 22 -18.84 17.33 -37.98
N GLU A 23 -20.03 17.79 -37.56
CA GLU A 23 -20.28 18.36 -36.25
C GLU A 23 -19.77 17.41 -35.15
N LYS A 24 -18.63 17.76 -34.56
CA LYS A 24 -18.12 17.11 -33.36
C LYS A 24 -18.99 17.57 -32.19
N LYS A 25 -20.07 16.84 -31.88
CA LYS A 25 -20.65 16.84 -30.53
C LYS A 25 -19.62 16.25 -29.58
N VAL A 26 -18.72 17.08 -29.08
CA VAL A 26 -17.85 16.76 -27.96
C VAL A 26 -18.76 16.57 -26.74
N LYS A 27 -19.14 15.32 -26.44
CA LYS A 27 -19.57 14.99 -25.07
C LYS A 27 -18.34 15.13 -24.20
N ALA A 28 -18.27 16.23 -23.46
CA ALA A 28 -17.25 16.45 -22.45
C ALA A 28 -17.20 15.23 -21.52
N VAL A 29 -16.06 14.56 -21.50
CA VAL A 29 -15.76 13.53 -20.50
C VAL A 29 -15.59 14.30 -19.19
N ILE A 30 -16.62 14.25 -18.34
CA ILE A 30 -16.57 14.82 -16.99
C ILE A 30 -15.59 13.96 -16.19
N VAL A 31 -14.37 14.47 -16.02
CA VAL A 31 -13.44 13.95 -15.01
C VAL A 31 -14.13 14.17 -13.65
N LYS A 32 -14.46 13.08 -12.96
CA LYS A 32 -15.06 13.15 -11.62
C LYS A 32 -13.99 13.66 -10.64
N GLU A 33 -13.99 14.96 -10.38
CA GLU A 33 -13.12 15.59 -9.37
C GLU A 33 -13.51 15.02 -7.99
N LYS A 34 -12.61 14.23 -7.38
CA LYS A 34 -12.75 13.82 -5.98
C LYS A 34 -12.18 14.93 -5.10
N LEU A 35 -13.00 15.49 -4.22
CA LEU A 35 -12.61 16.60 -3.36
C LEU A 35 -12.58 16.15 -1.90
N PRO A 36 -11.40 16.00 -1.26
CA PRO A 36 -11.34 15.65 0.15
C PRO A 36 -11.91 16.78 1.02
N LEU A 37 -12.56 16.41 2.13
CA LEU A 37 -12.87 17.33 3.21
C LEU A 37 -11.84 17.12 4.31
N THR A 38 -11.00 18.12 4.55
CA THR A 38 -9.92 18.05 5.53
C THR A 38 -10.41 18.47 6.90
N PHE A 39 -9.97 17.76 7.93
CA PHE A 39 -10.21 18.15 9.32
C PHE A 39 -9.65 19.55 9.59
N PHE A 40 -10.40 20.35 10.32
CA PHE A 40 -10.05 21.71 10.70
C PHE A 40 -10.28 21.88 12.21
N PRO A 41 -9.31 22.43 12.96
CA PRO A 41 -9.43 22.54 14.41
C PRO A 41 -10.66 23.34 14.86
N VAL A 42 -11.30 22.85 15.92
CA VAL A 42 -12.37 23.55 16.63
C VAL A 42 -11.86 23.90 18.03
N MET A 43 -11.94 25.18 18.40
CA MET A 43 -11.40 25.67 19.67
C MET A 43 -12.52 25.92 20.68
N GLU A 44 -12.39 25.39 21.90
CA GLU A 44 -13.21 25.80 23.04
C GLU A 44 -12.80 27.21 23.48
N VAL A 45 -13.77 28.10 23.60
CA VAL A 45 -13.53 29.52 23.93
C VAL A 45 -14.05 29.86 25.32
N ARG A 46 -15.22 29.30 25.67
CA ARG A 46 -15.86 29.55 26.97
C ARG A 46 -16.52 28.28 27.46
N ARG A 47 -16.57 28.19 28.79
CA ARG A 47 -17.29 27.17 29.52
C ARG A 47 -18.22 27.81 30.55
N ASP A 48 -19.39 27.22 30.76
CA ASP A 48 -20.37 27.54 31.82
C ASP A 48 -20.66 29.03 31.97
N PHE A 49 -21.40 29.59 31.01
CA PHE A 49 -21.70 31.02 30.96
C PHE A 49 -23.16 31.31 30.66
N ILE A 50 -23.60 32.53 31.01
CA ILE A 50 -24.94 33.02 30.71
C ILE A 50 -24.83 34.10 29.64
N LEU A 51 -25.65 34.00 28.60
CA LEU A 51 -25.75 35.01 27.56
C LEU A 51 -27.23 35.20 27.18
N GLN A 52 -27.71 36.44 27.26
CA GLN A 52 -29.11 36.80 26.96
C GLN A 52 -30.12 35.97 27.77
N GLY A 53 -29.83 35.72 29.06
CA GLY A 53 -30.70 34.95 29.96
C GLY A 53 -30.67 33.43 29.75
N LYS A 54 -29.87 32.95 28.79
CA LYS A 54 -29.71 31.52 28.51
C LYS A 54 -28.37 30.99 29.04
N VAL A 55 -28.40 29.80 29.63
CA VAL A 55 -27.21 29.11 30.14
C VAL A 55 -26.59 28.27 29.03
N TYR A 56 -25.29 28.42 28.83
CA TYR A 56 -24.49 27.68 27.88
C TYR A 56 -23.36 26.95 28.59
N THR A 57 -23.15 25.69 28.24
CA THR A 57 -22.03 24.91 28.77
C THR A 57 -20.77 25.19 27.98
N TYR A 58 -20.85 25.23 26.65
CA TYR A 58 -19.68 25.42 25.80
C TYR A 58 -19.92 26.46 24.72
N GLU A 59 -18.89 27.25 24.44
CA GLU A 59 -18.76 28.04 23.23
C GLU A 59 -17.56 27.53 22.44
N TYR A 60 -17.77 27.12 21.20
CA TYR A 60 -16.72 26.69 20.29
C TYR A 60 -16.61 27.61 19.09
N LYS A 61 -15.37 27.88 18.66
CA LYS A 61 -15.05 28.61 17.42
C LYS A 61 -14.38 27.69 16.42
N PHE A 62 -14.82 27.79 15.17
CA PHE A 62 -14.24 27.10 14.04
C PHE A 62 -14.43 27.92 12.78
N ASP A 63 -13.40 27.97 11.92
CA ASP A 63 -13.42 28.79 10.71
C ASP A 63 -13.81 30.26 11.04
N GLN A 64 -14.91 30.78 10.49
CA GLN A 64 -15.47 32.09 10.78
C GLN A 64 -16.73 32.03 11.68
N ASN A 65 -17.05 30.84 12.22
CA ASN A 65 -18.29 30.55 12.90
C ASN A 65 -18.09 30.34 14.41
N THR A 66 -19.18 30.50 15.15
CA THR A 66 -19.25 30.17 16.58
C THR A 66 -20.51 29.33 16.81
N ILE A 67 -20.35 28.21 17.51
CA ILE A 67 -21.48 27.45 18.04
C ILE A 67 -21.48 27.50 19.56
N ARG A 68 -22.66 27.42 20.14
CA ARG A 68 -22.86 27.33 21.59
C ARG A 68 -23.74 26.15 21.91
N VAL A 69 -23.32 25.35 22.88
CA VAL A 69 -24.07 24.21 23.40
C VAL A 69 -24.76 24.67 24.68
N ALA A 70 -26.10 24.62 24.70
CA ALA A 70 -26.88 25.07 25.83
C ALA A 70 -27.23 23.93 26.78
N ALA A 71 -27.06 24.13 28.10
CA ALA A 71 -27.61 23.24 29.11
C ALA A 71 -28.90 23.85 29.69
N LYS A 72 -29.98 23.07 29.70
CA LYS A 72 -31.12 23.37 30.57
C LYS A 72 -30.78 22.84 31.96
N LYS A 73 -30.96 23.64 33.02
CA LYS A 73 -30.73 23.22 34.42
C LYS A 73 -31.48 21.91 34.74
N SER A 74 -30.80 20.77 34.69
CA SER A 74 -31.15 19.55 35.42
C SER A 74 -29.90 18.66 35.56
N ASN A 75 -29.91 17.79 36.57
CA ASN A 75 -28.82 16.88 36.93
C ASN A 75 -28.68 15.68 35.96
N GLU A 76 -29.05 15.84 34.68
CA GLU A 76 -29.28 14.72 33.74
C GLU A 76 -28.44 14.80 32.43
N GLY A 77 -27.37 15.61 32.41
CA GLY A 77 -26.45 15.75 31.26
C GLY A 77 -26.67 17.01 30.41
N PHE A 78 -26.04 17.07 29.23
CA PHE A 78 -26.23 18.16 28.27
C PHE A 78 -27.57 17.98 27.52
N HIS A 79 -28.40 19.03 27.56
CA HIS A 79 -29.66 19.09 26.81
C HIS A 79 -29.47 19.65 25.40
N ASN A 80 -30.42 19.25 24.56
CA ASN A 80 -30.35 19.13 23.11
C ASN A 80 -30.38 20.43 22.31
N GLU A 81 -29.65 21.51 22.62
CA GLU A 81 -29.77 22.72 21.79
C GLU A 81 -28.42 23.34 21.40
N ILE A 82 -28.24 23.46 20.08
CA ILE A 82 -27.07 24.05 19.46
C ILE A 82 -27.45 25.39 18.86
N TYR A 83 -26.72 26.42 19.24
CA TYR A 83 -26.95 27.81 18.83
C TYR A 83 -25.81 28.35 18.00
N THR A 84 -26.11 29.18 17.00
CA THR A 84 -25.13 30.05 16.34
C THR A 84 -25.67 31.47 16.27
N GLU A 85 -24.85 32.47 16.59
CA GLU A 85 -25.26 33.89 16.59
C GLU A 85 -26.60 34.15 17.32
N GLY A 86 -26.91 33.38 18.38
CA GLY A 86 -28.15 33.48 19.16
C GLY A 86 -29.37 32.76 18.57
N ARG A 87 -29.25 32.13 17.39
CA ARG A 87 -30.31 31.34 16.75
C ARG A 87 -30.10 29.84 16.99
N LEU A 88 -31.19 29.12 17.27
CA LEU A 88 -31.19 27.67 17.37
C LEU A 88 -30.96 27.08 15.97
N VAL A 89 -29.92 26.26 15.80
CA VAL A 89 -29.57 25.61 14.52
C VAL A 89 -29.72 24.11 14.52
N GLY A 90 -29.88 23.51 15.69
CA GLY A 90 -30.22 22.10 15.79
C GLY A 90 -30.35 21.62 17.21
N LYS A 91 -30.77 20.37 17.32
CA LYS A 91 -30.97 19.69 18.58
C LYS A 91 -30.27 18.34 18.60
N LEU A 92 -29.59 18.03 19.71
CA LEU A 92 -29.04 16.70 19.92
C LEU A 92 -30.19 15.68 20.07
N LYS A 93 -29.94 14.42 19.75
CA LYS A 93 -30.96 13.39 19.69
C LYS A 93 -31.32 12.89 21.09
N ASN A 94 -30.31 12.67 21.94
CA ASN A 94 -30.42 12.14 23.29
C ASN A 94 -29.72 13.07 24.28
N ASN A 95 -30.05 12.93 25.57
CA ASN A 95 -29.24 13.50 26.63
C ASN A 95 -27.84 12.91 26.53
N SER A 96 -26.83 13.77 26.44
CA SER A 96 -25.45 13.39 26.21
C SER A 96 -24.55 14.04 27.25
N TRP A 97 -23.52 13.34 27.72
CA TRP A 97 -22.48 13.89 28.59
C TRP A 97 -21.24 14.36 27.82
N THR A 98 -21.26 14.24 26.49
CA THR A 98 -20.29 14.87 25.58
C THR A 98 -21.00 15.73 24.53
N ALA A 99 -20.34 16.78 24.07
CA ALA A 99 -20.79 17.58 22.93
C ALA A 99 -19.58 18.08 22.13
N LYS A 100 -18.52 17.26 22.07
CA LYS A 100 -17.26 17.65 21.43
C LYS A 100 -17.44 17.77 19.91
N PRO A 101 -17.05 18.92 19.33
CA PRO A 101 -17.20 19.14 17.90
C PRO A 101 -15.99 18.71 17.07
N TYR A 102 -16.23 18.27 15.84
CA TYR A 102 -15.23 18.00 14.79
C TYR A 102 -15.68 18.65 13.50
N TYR A 103 -14.81 19.42 12.85
CA TYR A 103 -15.16 20.14 11.64
C TYR A 103 -14.30 19.68 10.46
N PHE A 104 -14.95 19.30 9.36
CA PHE A 104 -14.29 18.92 8.11
C PHE A 104 -14.75 19.86 7.00
N LYS A 105 -13.84 20.41 6.20
CA LYS A 105 -14.21 21.33 5.11
C LYS A 105 -13.42 21.12 3.83
N ASN A 106 -14.00 21.57 2.73
CA ASN A 106 -13.30 21.81 1.47
C ASN A 106 -13.49 23.28 1.04
N LYS A 107 -13.13 23.61 -0.21
CA LYS A 107 -13.25 24.97 -0.76
C LYS A 107 -14.71 25.48 -0.87
N ASN A 108 -15.70 24.59 -0.84
CA ASN A 108 -17.09 24.89 -1.15
C ASN A 108 -18.01 24.91 0.08
N PHE A 109 -17.79 24.01 1.04
CA PHE A 109 -18.61 23.83 2.24
C PHE A 109 -17.85 23.06 3.32
N GLY A 110 -18.46 22.93 4.50
CA GLY A 110 -18.00 22.06 5.57
C GLY A 110 -19.12 21.25 6.23
N LEU A 111 -18.70 20.26 7.00
CA LEU A 111 -19.53 19.39 7.82
C LEU A 111 -19.00 19.45 9.25
N LEU A 112 -19.87 19.87 10.16
CA LEU A 112 -19.60 19.92 11.59
C LEU A 112 -20.30 18.72 12.25
N PHE A 113 -19.53 17.91 12.94
CA PHE A 113 -19.97 16.77 13.72
C PHE A 113 -19.95 17.16 15.20
N ILE A 114 -20.98 16.81 15.96
CA ILE A 114 -21.04 17.01 17.41
C ILE A 114 -21.30 15.65 18.04
N GLU A 115 -20.38 15.19 18.89
CA GLU A 115 -20.48 13.92 19.61
C GLU A 115 -21.76 13.84 20.46
N GLU A 116 -22.36 12.66 20.48
CA GLU A 116 -23.31 12.24 21.49
C GLU A 116 -22.85 10.93 22.13
N GLY A 117 -22.90 10.88 23.46
CA GLY A 117 -22.48 9.73 24.25
C GLY A 117 -22.49 10.03 25.75
N ASP A 118 -22.17 9.02 26.55
CA ASP A 118 -22.10 9.10 28.00
C ASP A 118 -20.87 8.39 28.55
N GLU A 119 -20.90 8.00 29.82
CA GLU A 119 -19.82 7.25 30.47
C GLU A 119 -19.60 5.87 29.84
N GLU A 120 -20.60 5.30 29.16
CA GLU A 120 -20.50 4.02 28.45
C GLU A 120 -19.87 4.15 27.05
N GLY A 121 -19.72 5.39 26.55
CA GLY A 121 -19.01 5.70 25.31
C GLY A 121 -19.80 6.56 24.34
N ILE A 122 -19.22 6.75 23.15
CA ILE A 122 -19.80 7.56 22.08
C ILE A 122 -20.78 6.71 21.27
N TRP A 123 -22.02 7.13 21.14
CA TRP A 123 -23.04 6.45 20.31
C TRP A 123 -23.09 7.01 18.89
N GLY A 124 -22.69 8.26 18.69
CA GLY A 124 -22.71 8.83 17.36
C GLY A 124 -22.47 10.32 17.30
N TYR A 125 -22.89 10.91 16.19
CA TYR A 125 -22.62 12.30 15.87
C TYR A 125 -23.85 12.97 15.22
N ASN A 126 -24.24 14.14 15.73
CA ASN A 126 -25.06 15.06 14.94
C ASN A 126 -24.21 15.73 13.90
N ILE A 127 -24.76 15.85 12.71
CA ILE A 127 -24.07 16.47 11.59
C ILE A 127 -24.81 17.74 11.20
N PHE A 128 -24.03 18.79 10.99
CA PHE A 128 -24.47 20.08 10.51
C PHE A 128 -23.73 20.42 9.22
N PHE A 129 -24.48 20.84 8.22
CA PHE A 129 -23.92 21.39 6.99
C PHE A 129 -23.58 22.87 7.18
N VAL A 130 -22.38 23.26 6.77
CA VAL A 130 -21.84 24.61 6.94
C VAL A 130 -21.48 25.20 5.58
N LYS A 131 -22.07 26.35 5.24
CA LYS A 131 -21.72 27.12 4.04
C LYS A 131 -21.63 28.60 4.37
N GLY A 132 -20.41 29.11 4.49
CA GLY A 132 -20.16 30.44 5.03
C GLY A 132 -20.66 30.53 6.48
N LYS A 133 -21.57 31.48 6.74
CA LYS A 133 -22.24 31.63 8.05
C LYS A 133 -23.51 30.79 8.22
N LYS A 134 -24.00 30.14 7.16
CA LYS A 134 -25.20 29.31 7.25
C LYS A 134 -24.81 27.94 7.83
N ILE A 135 -25.47 27.57 8.93
CA ILE A 135 -25.33 26.27 9.60
C ILE A 135 -26.71 25.63 9.68
N GLU A 136 -26.84 24.39 9.23
CA GLU A 136 -28.11 23.67 9.17
C GLU A 136 -27.90 22.21 9.62
N GLN A 137 -28.66 21.74 10.59
CA GLN A 137 -28.61 20.33 11.01
C GLN A 137 -29.14 19.43 9.90
N ILE A 138 -28.36 18.43 9.50
CA ILE A 138 -28.73 17.48 8.44
C ILE A 138 -29.17 16.11 8.98
N GLY A 139 -28.80 15.78 10.21
CA GLY A 139 -29.26 14.57 10.89
C GLY A 139 -28.22 13.96 11.82
N PHE A 140 -28.48 12.71 12.19
CA PHE A 140 -27.67 11.96 13.15
C PHE A 140 -27.13 10.67 12.53
N VAL A 141 -25.85 10.41 12.74
CA VAL A 141 -25.20 9.14 12.41
C VAL A 141 -24.84 8.41 13.70
N ASP A 142 -25.32 7.19 13.82
CA ASP A 142 -25.04 6.29 14.95
C ASP A 142 -23.80 5.49 14.56
N VAL A 143 -22.63 6.12 14.66
CA VAL A 143 -21.35 5.48 14.34
C VAL A 143 -20.26 5.98 15.28
N SER A 144 -19.42 5.09 15.79
CA SER A 144 -18.24 5.44 16.58
C SER A 144 -17.13 4.39 16.46
N SER A 145 -15.91 4.75 16.86
CA SER A 145 -14.78 3.82 16.95
C SER A 145 -14.98 2.83 18.10
N VAL A 146 -14.51 1.59 17.92
CA VAL A 146 -14.52 0.56 18.99
C VAL A 146 -13.47 0.86 20.06
N GLU A 147 -12.43 1.62 19.72
CA GLU A 147 -11.30 1.94 20.61
C GLU A 147 -11.44 3.31 21.31
N ASN A 148 -12.62 3.94 21.23
CA ASN A 148 -12.89 5.29 21.73
C ASN A 148 -11.95 6.36 21.10
N SER A 149 -11.57 6.15 19.84
CA SER A 149 -10.72 7.05 19.06
C SER A 149 -11.46 8.33 18.65
N SER A 150 -10.74 9.45 18.49
CA SER A 150 -11.34 10.71 18.05
C SER A 150 -11.79 10.63 16.59
N LEU A 151 -12.89 11.32 16.23
CA LEU A 151 -13.52 11.18 14.90
C LEU A 151 -12.55 11.41 13.74
N ASP A 152 -11.66 12.38 13.85
CA ASP A 152 -10.64 12.73 12.86
C ASP A 152 -9.57 11.64 12.64
N ARG A 153 -9.44 10.67 13.55
CA ARG A 153 -8.49 9.56 13.43
C ARG A 153 -9.07 8.34 12.74
N PHE A 154 -10.38 8.13 12.81
CA PHE A 154 -11.02 6.93 12.25
C PHE A 154 -11.94 7.21 11.07
N LEU A 155 -12.22 8.48 10.77
CA LEU A 155 -13.07 8.89 9.65
C LEU A 155 -12.36 9.91 8.75
N THR A 156 -12.37 9.63 7.45
CA THR A 156 -12.08 10.63 6.41
C THR A 156 -13.30 10.83 5.52
N LEU A 157 -13.39 11.99 4.88
CA LEU A 157 -14.54 12.38 4.07
C LEU A 157 -14.08 12.78 2.67
N THR A 158 -14.77 12.31 1.65
CA THR A 158 -14.48 12.68 0.25
C THR A 158 -15.75 12.98 -0.50
N GLN A 159 -15.79 14.12 -1.18
CA GLN A 159 -16.88 14.48 -2.06
C GLN A 159 -16.65 13.87 -3.45
N GLU A 160 -17.67 13.17 -3.95
CA GLU A 160 -17.80 12.72 -5.33
C GLU A 160 -19.14 13.21 -5.90
N ASN A 161 -19.10 14.16 -6.84
CA ASN A 161 -20.28 14.84 -7.35
C ASN A 161 -21.14 15.45 -6.21
N ASN A 162 -22.37 14.98 -6.04
CA ASN A 162 -23.31 15.44 -5.02
C ASN A 162 -23.25 14.61 -3.72
N LEU A 163 -22.37 13.61 -3.64
CA LEU A 163 -22.26 12.75 -2.46
C LEU A 163 -20.99 13.05 -1.69
N VAL A 164 -21.09 13.16 -0.37
CA VAL A 164 -19.94 13.06 0.54
C VAL A 164 -19.91 11.65 1.10
N LEU A 165 -18.84 10.93 0.80
CA LEU A 165 -18.60 9.55 1.21
C LEU A 165 -17.91 9.52 2.56
N PHE A 166 -18.36 8.61 3.44
CA PHE A 166 -17.71 8.30 4.70
C PHE A 166 -16.68 7.20 4.47
N ASN A 167 -15.40 7.51 4.67
CA ASN A 167 -14.30 6.57 4.52
C ASN A 167 -13.75 6.22 5.91
N PHE A 168 -14.25 5.13 6.49
CA PHE A 168 -13.79 4.63 7.78
C PHE A 168 -12.39 4.01 7.65
N LEU A 169 -11.45 4.47 8.46
CA LEU A 169 -10.07 4.01 8.47
C LEU A 169 -9.90 2.72 9.28
N GLU A 170 -10.75 2.51 10.29
CA GLU A 170 -10.77 1.32 11.14
C GLU A 170 -11.58 0.18 10.50
N SER A 171 -11.21 -1.09 10.78
CA SER A 171 -11.90 -2.26 10.23
C SER A 171 -13.26 -2.52 10.87
N ASN A 172 -13.43 -2.14 12.14
CA ASN A 172 -14.66 -2.32 12.91
C ASN A 172 -15.13 -0.98 13.43
N VAL A 173 -16.44 -0.77 13.42
CA VAL A 173 -17.09 0.42 13.98
C VAL A 173 -18.31 -0.02 14.78
N PHE A 174 -18.70 0.78 15.77
CA PHE A 174 -19.98 0.63 16.42
C PHE A 174 -21.06 1.28 15.57
N PHE A 175 -22.20 0.62 15.38
CA PHE A 175 -23.33 1.12 14.62
C PHE A 175 -24.65 0.57 15.19
N ASN A 176 -25.59 1.47 15.51
CA ASN A 176 -26.90 1.12 16.06
C ASN A 176 -26.80 0.10 17.22
N GLY A 177 -25.89 0.31 18.17
CA GLY A 177 -25.75 -0.58 19.31
C GLY A 177 -24.91 -1.85 19.08
N LYS A 178 -24.29 -2.04 17.90
CA LYS A 178 -23.57 -3.26 17.54
C LYS A 178 -22.23 -2.97 16.89
N VAL A 179 -21.23 -3.80 17.19
CA VAL A 179 -19.96 -3.80 16.43
C VAL A 179 -20.18 -4.46 15.08
N ILE A 180 -19.86 -3.74 14.00
CA ILE A 180 -19.97 -4.21 12.62
C ILE A 180 -18.65 -3.95 11.86
N ASN A 181 -18.41 -4.71 10.79
CA ASN A 181 -17.28 -4.44 9.91
C ASN A 181 -17.58 -3.21 9.04
N ARG A 182 -16.59 -2.34 8.79
CA ARG A 182 -16.78 -1.17 7.91
C ARG A 182 -17.25 -1.54 6.50
N SER A 183 -16.98 -2.77 6.04
CA SER A 183 -17.41 -3.25 4.72
C SER A 183 -18.93 -3.48 4.61
N GLU A 184 -19.64 -3.57 5.74
CA GLU A 184 -21.06 -3.93 5.79
C GLU A 184 -22.01 -2.72 5.63
N GLN A 185 -21.47 -1.50 5.77
CA GLN A 185 -22.24 -0.27 5.84
C GLN A 185 -21.65 0.81 4.91
N VAL A 186 -22.51 1.42 4.10
CA VAL A 186 -22.15 2.64 3.35
C VAL A 186 -22.98 3.80 3.89
N ILE A 187 -22.30 4.88 4.26
CA ILE A 187 -22.91 6.12 4.75
C ILE A 187 -22.45 7.25 3.85
N ASN A 188 -23.42 7.95 3.26
CA ASN A 188 -23.16 9.11 2.40
C ASN A 188 -24.05 10.28 2.82
N ILE A 189 -23.65 11.50 2.47
CA ILE A 189 -24.51 12.69 2.52
C ILE A 189 -24.74 13.18 1.11
N ASP A 190 -26.01 13.27 0.70
CA ASP A 190 -26.37 14.00 -0.52
C ASP A 190 -26.42 15.49 -0.21
N ILE A 191 -25.49 16.25 -0.79
CA ILE A 191 -25.33 17.70 -0.56
C ILE A 191 -26.45 18.52 -1.19
N LYS A 192 -27.16 17.98 -2.18
CA LYS A 192 -28.28 18.66 -2.83
C LYS A 192 -29.53 18.56 -1.98
N THR A 193 -29.79 17.39 -1.42
CA THR A 193 -30.97 17.18 -0.56
C THR A 193 -30.71 17.39 0.92
N LEU A 194 -29.44 17.53 1.32
CA LEU A 194 -28.98 17.56 2.71
C LEU A 194 -29.50 16.38 3.55
N LYS A 195 -29.46 15.19 2.95
CA LYS A 195 -29.93 13.95 3.59
C LYS A 195 -28.80 12.95 3.75
N ILE A 196 -28.79 12.31 4.90
CA ILE A 196 -27.91 11.16 5.18
C ILE A 196 -28.53 9.92 4.51
N ILE A 197 -27.77 9.28 3.64
CA ILE A 197 -28.12 8.03 2.97
C ILE A 197 -27.37 6.92 3.69
N LYS A 198 -28.13 6.01 4.30
CA LYS A 198 -27.61 4.79 4.92
C LYS A 198 -28.07 3.60 4.09
N SER A 199 -27.13 2.80 3.61
CA SER A 199 -27.45 1.50 3.00
C SER A 199 -26.66 0.43 3.71
N LYS A 200 -27.35 -0.63 4.16
CA LYS A 200 -26.68 -1.94 4.30
C LYS A 200 -26.17 -2.29 2.92
N LYS A 201 -24.99 -2.88 2.84
CA LYS A 201 -24.52 -3.49 1.60
C LYS A 201 -25.40 -4.71 1.30
N ASN A 202 -26.66 -4.50 0.90
CA ASN A 202 -27.44 -5.49 0.18
C ASN A 202 -26.56 -5.84 -1.01
N ASN A 203 -26.24 -7.13 -1.20
CA ASN A 203 -25.63 -7.76 -2.37
C ASN A 203 -25.79 -6.95 -3.66
N GLN A 204 -25.10 -5.82 -3.74
CA GLN A 204 -24.73 -5.19 -4.98
C GLN A 204 -23.69 -6.17 -5.45
N SER A 205 -24.02 -6.88 -6.54
CA SER A 205 -23.11 -7.79 -7.25
C SER A 205 -21.70 -7.29 -7.03
N ASN A 206 -20.78 -8.15 -6.61
CA ASN A 206 -19.39 -7.81 -6.27
C ASN A 206 -18.67 -7.27 -7.52
N SER A 207 -19.14 -6.13 -8.00
CA SER A 207 -18.99 -5.60 -9.33
C SER A 207 -18.14 -4.37 -9.21
N VAL A 208 -16.89 -4.48 -9.62
CA VAL A 208 -15.92 -3.40 -9.55
C VAL A 208 -15.62 -2.95 -10.96
N THR A 209 -15.68 -1.64 -11.18
CA THR A 209 -15.25 -1.06 -12.44
C THR A 209 -13.80 -0.63 -12.31
N ILE A 210 -12.89 -1.28 -13.03
CA ILE A 210 -11.48 -0.90 -13.07
C ILE A 210 -11.08 -0.39 -14.44
N LYS A 211 -9.98 0.36 -14.48
CA LYS A 211 -9.31 0.75 -15.71
C LYS A 211 -7.96 0.03 -15.77
N VAL A 212 -7.69 -0.66 -16.87
CA VAL A 212 -6.44 -1.39 -17.12
C VAL A 212 -6.02 -1.14 -18.57
N ASN A 213 -4.77 -0.75 -18.81
CA ASN A 213 -4.22 -0.53 -20.17
C ASN A 213 -5.16 0.31 -21.06
N GLN A 214 -5.71 1.39 -20.49
CA GLN A 214 -6.67 2.32 -21.14
C GLN A 214 -8.10 1.77 -21.36
N GLY A 215 -8.37 0.49 -21.13
CA GLY A 215 -9.71 -0.11 -21.19
C GLY A 215 -10.47 -0.03 -19.86
N ASN A 216 -11.79 0.15 -19.91
CA ASN A 216 -12.67 0.08 -18.74
C ASN A 216 -13.29 -1.32 -18.65
N PHE A 217 -13.16 -1.96 -17.50
CA PHE A 217 -13.67 -3.31 -17.24
C PHE A 217 -14.63 -3.30 -16.05
N ILE A 218 -15.77 -3.94 -16.20
CA ILE A 218 -16.69 -4.28 -15.12
C ILE A 218 -16.41 -5.73 -14.74
N ILE A 219 -15.91 -5.94 -13.53
CA ILE A 219 -15.58 -7.24 -12.97
C ILE A 219 -16.62 -7.63 -11.96
N ARG A 220 -17.29 -8.77 -12.12
CA ARG A 220 -18.27 -9.31 -11.16
C ARG A 220 -17.68 -10.57 -10.51
N PHE A 221 -17.23 -10.47 -9.27
CA PHE A 221 -16.55 -11.57 -8.55
C PHE A 221 -17.49 -12.72 -8.18
N ASP A 222 -18.77 -12.42 -7.95
CA ASP A 222 -19.84 -13.38 -7.74
C ASP A 222 -20.11 -14.23 -8.98
N GLU A 223 -20.17 -13.60 -10.14
CA GLU A 223 -20.39 -14.27 -11.43
C GLU A 223 -19.09 -14.79 -12.07
N LYS A 224 -17.93 -14.45 -11.50
CA LYS A 224 -16.60 -14.63 -12.09
C LYS A 224 -16.55 -14.15 -13.55
N SER A 225 -17.14 -12.97 -13.80
CA SER A 225 -17.32 -12.42 -15.15
C SER A 225 -16.60 -11.08 -15.31
N VAL A 226 -16.09 -10.82 -16.52
CA VAL A 226 -15.42 -9.57 -16.91
C VAL A 226 -16.06 -9.04 -18.18
N THR A 227 -16.46 -7.76 -18.17
CA THR A 227 -17.06 -7.07 -19.31
C THR A 227 -16.30 -5.78 -19.64
N PRO A 228 -15.82 -5.58 -20.88
CA PRO A 228 -15.84 -6.55 -21.99
C PRO A 228 -14.91 -7.73 -21.74
N LYS A 229 -15.14 -8.86 -22.43
CA LYS A 229 -14.22 -10.00 -22.38
C LYS A 229 -12.82 -9.55 -22.83
N SER A 230 -11.80 -10.02 -22.12
CA SER A 230 -10.40 -9.70 -22.39
C SER A 230 -9.54 -10.92 -22.20
N ARG A 231 -8.43 -10.99 -22.94
CA ARG A 231 -7.36 -11.98 -22.69
C ARG A 231 -6.47 -11.58 -21.52
N ASN A 232 -6.43 -10.29 -21.18
CA ASN A 232 -5.53 -9.74 -20.16
C ASN A 232 -6.25 -9.44 -18.84
N VAL A 233 -7.57 -9.56 -18.79
CA VAL A 233 -8.37 -9.40 -17.56
C VAL A 233 -9.40 -10.51 -17.56
N TYR A 234 -9.20 -11.53 -16.74
CA TYR A 234 -9.99 -12.75 -16.77
C TYR A 234 -10.05 -13.40 -15.39
N PHE A 235 -11.02 -14.28 -15.17
CA PHE A 235 -11.05 -15.13 -13.99
C PHE A 235 -10.40 -16.47 -14.30
N GLU A 236 -9.58 -16.94 -13.36
CA GLU A 236 -9.07 -18.29 -13.33
C GLU A 236 -9.25 -18.85 -11.92
N ASN A 237 -9.92 -20.00 -11.80
CA ASN A 237 -10.32 -20.56 -10.52
C ASN A 237 -11.14 -19.56 -9.67
N SER A 238 -10.59 -19.08 -8.56
CA SER A 238 -11.21 -18.09 -7.66
C SER A 238 -10.48 -16.75 -7.67
N PHE A 239 -9.54 -16.55 -8.59
CA PHE A 239 -8.79 -15.32 -8.73
C PHE A 239 -9.26 -14.54 -9.96
N LEU A 240 -9.40 -13.23 -9.80
CA LEU A 240 -9.31 -12.32 -10.93
C LEU A 240 -7.83 -12.15 -11.26
N ILE A 241 -7.47 -12.42 -12.51
CA ILE A 241 -6.13 -12.21 -13.04
C ILE A 241 -6.13 -10.98 -13.94
N ILE A 242 -5.18 -10.10 -13.68
CA ILE A 242 -4.86 -8.96 -14.54
C ILE A 242 -3.44 -9.15 -15.05
N GLU A 243 -3.29 -9.26 -16.37
CA GLU A 243 -2.02 -9.45 -17.06
C GLU A 243 -1.56 -8.17 -17.74
N LYS A 244 -0.31 -7.78 -17.50
CA LYS A 244 0.32 -6.61 -18.11
C LYS A 244 1.65 -7.01 -18.73
N MET A 245 1.89 -6.51 -19.93
CA MET A 245 3.13 -6.74 -20.68
C MET A 245 3.78 -5.40 -20.99
N PHE A 246 5.09 -5.33 -20.84
CA PHE A 246 5.90 -4.16 -21.17
C PHE A 246 7.12 -4.61 -21.96
N GLU A 247 7.54 -3.76 -22.90
CA GLU A 247 8.72 -3.99 -23.73
C GLU A 247 9.61 -2.74 -23.64
N GLU A 248 10.85 -2.94 -23.18
CA GLU A 248 11.87 -1.88 -23.12
C GLU A 248 12.92 -2.19 -24.19
N ASN A 249 13.32 -1.23 -25.01
CA ASN A 249 14.11 -1.50 -26.22
C ASN A 249 15.64 -1.41 -26.05
N ASN A 250 16.18 -1.28 -24.82
CA ASN A 250 17.62 -1.20 -24.60
C ASN A 250 18.04 -1.47 -23.14
N PRO A 251 18.48 -2.70 -22.78
CA PRO A 251 18.40 -3.94 -23.58
C PRO A 251 16.94 -4.32 -23.85
N HIS A 252 16.69 -5.23 -24.80
CA HIS A 252 15.33 -5.66 -25.11
C HIS A 252 14.76 -6.49 -23.95
N ASN A 253 14.06 -5.84 -23.01
CA ASN A 253 13.40 -6.50 -21.89
C ASN A 253 11.92 -6.71 -22.21
N PHE A 254 11.47 -7.95 -22.16
CA PHE A 254 10.06 -8.29 -22.16
C PHE A 254 9.63 -8.62 -20.72
N LEU A 255 8.77 -7.78 -20.16
CA LEU A 255 8.29 -7.90 -18.78
C LEU A 255 6.82 -8.31 -18.78
N VAL A 256 6.47 -9.35 -18.03
CA VAL A 256 5.09 -9.81 -17.84
C VAL A 256 4.76 -9.81 -16.36
N PHE A 257 3.65 -9.16 -16.00
CA PHE A 257 3.08 -9.15 -14.67
C PHE A 257 1.70 -9.81 -14.70
N LYS A 258 1.44 -10.75 -13.80
CA LYS A 258 0.11 -11.32 -13.54
C LYS A 258 -0.27 -11.05 -12.09
N TYR A 259 -1.26 -10.19 -11.91
CA TYR A 259 -1.78 -9.82 -10.59
C TYR A 259 -2.98 -10.69 -10.25
N TYR A 260 -2.94 -11.37 -9.10
CA TYR A 260 -4.00 -12.27 -8.66
C TYR A 260 -4.80 -11.63 -7.54
N PHE A 261 -6.05 -11.29 -7.83
CA PHE A 261 -6.96 -10.70 -6.86
C PHE A 261 -7.96 -11.73 -6.35
N ALA A 262 -8.10 -11.82 -5.03
CA ALA A 262 -9.09 -12.64 -4.36
C ALA A 262 -10.11 -11.77 -3.63
N LEU A 263 -11.36 -12.20 -3.62
CA LEU A 263 -12.38 -11.66 -2.73
C LEU A 263 -12.28 -12.38 -1.39
N LYS A 264 -11.85 -11.69 -0.32
CA LYS A 264 -11.82 -12.22 1.05
C LYS A 264 -12.54 -11.24 1.98
N ASN A 265 -13.54 -11.71 2.71
CA ASN A 265 -14.36 -10.88 3.62
C ASN A 265 -14.86 -9.58 2.94
N ASP A 266 -15.43 -9.72 1.75
CA ASP A 266 -15.93 -8.62 0.90
C ASP A 266 -14.90 -7.56 0.47
N ASN A 267 -13.61 -7.83 0.69
CA ASN A 267 -12.51 -7.01 0.23
C ASN A 267 -11.79 -7.72 -0.93
N ILE A 268 -11.53 -6.96 -1.98
CA ILE A 268 -10.67 -7.41 -3.06
C ILE A 268 -9.24 -7.15 -2.63
N ILE A 269 -8.49 -8.22 -2.45
CA ILE A 269 -7.10 -8.16 -2.04
C ILE A 269 -6.21 -8.69 -3.14
N LEU A 270 -5.08 -8.05 -3.38
CA LEU A 270 -4.01 -8.63 -4.16
C LEU A 270 -3.39 -9.76 -3.34
N ASP A 271 -3.47 -11.00 -3.81
CA ASP A 271 -3.00 -12.20 -3.11
C ASP A 271 -1.54 -12.51 -3.47
N LYS A 272 -1.21 -12.44 -4.77
CA LYS A 272 0.13 -12.62 -5.29
C LYS A 272 0.34 -11.91 -6.63
N ILE A 273 1.60 -11.78 -7.02
CA ILE A 273 2.01 -11.28 -8.33
C ILE A 273 2.95 -12.33 -8.93
N ASP A 274 2.63 -12.86 -10.10
CA ASP A 274 3.63 -13.60 -10.88
C ASP A 274 4.30 -12.62 -11.84
N PHE A 275 5.63 -12.63 -11.88
CA PHE A 275 6.45 -11.74 -12.68
C PHE A 275 7.42 -12.55 -13.52
N VAL A 276 7.50 -12.24 -14.81
CA VAL A 276 8.48 -12.82 -15.74
C VAL A 276 9.23 -11.69 -16.41
N LYS A 277 10.56 -11.82 -16.51
CA LYS A 277 11.41 -10.94 -17.31
C LYS A 277 12.30 -11.78 -18.21
N GLU A 278 12.24 -11.45 -19.50
CA GLU A 278 13.06 -12.04 -20.54
C GLU A 278 13.90 -10.93 -21.18
N THR A 279 15.23 -11.04 -21.12
CA THR A 279 16.17 -10.06 -21.68
C THR A 279 16.87 -10.66 -22.89
N TYR A 280 16.80 -9.93 -24.01
CA TYR A 280 17.37 -10.33 -25.29
C TYR A 280 18.41 -9.30 -25.78
N VAL A 281 19.48 -9.79 -26.39
CA VAL A 281 20.37 -8.99 -27.26
C VAL A 281 20.69 -9.84 -28.48
N ASP A 282 20.56 -9.26 -29.67
CA ASP A 282 20.84 -9.92 -30.95
C ASP A 282 20.19 -11.32 -31.09
N GLN A 283 18.96 -11.48 -30.58
CA GLN A 283 18.19 -12.73 -30.59
C GLN A 283 18.77 -13.87 -29.74
N THR A 284 19.68 -13.57 -28.83
CA THR A 284 20.16 -14.53 -27.81
C THR A 284 19.46 -14.27 -26.48
N ASP A 285 18.90 -15.35 -25.89
CA ASP A 285 18.31 -15.32 -24.55
C ASP A 285 19.44 -15.14 -23.52
N ILE A 286 19.49 -13.96 -22.91
CA ILE A 286 20.52 -13.62 -21.93
C ILE A 286 20.03 -13.85 -20.51
N CYS A 287 18.75 -13.60 -20.29
CA CYS A 287 18.14 -13.62 -18.97
C CYS A 287 16.70 -14.11 -19.09
N LYS A 288 16.32 -15.10 -18.29
CA LYS A 288 14.93 -15.46 -18.09
C LYS A 288 14.69 -15.70 -16.61
N ILE A 289 13.93 -14.82 -16.00
CA ILE A 289 13.57 -14.88 -14.59
C ILE A 289 12.06 -14.97 -14.44
N SER A 290 11.60 -15.78 -13.50
CA SER A 290 10.18 -15.99 -13.22
C SER A 290 9.97 -16.15 -11.72
N TYR A 291 9.20 -15.24 -11.12
CA TYR A 291 8.99 -15.20 -9.67
C TYR A 291 7.54 -15.04 -9.30
N THR A 292 7.15 -15.62 -8.16
CA THR A 292 5.90 -15.30 -7.48
C THR A 292 6.19 -14.44 -6.26
N TYR A 293 5.64 -13.24 -6.22
CA TYR A 293 5.69 -12.33 -5.08
C TYR A 293 4.43 -12.48 -4.21
N LEU A 294 4.63 -12.60 -2.90
CA LEU A 294 3.58 -12.65 -1.89
C LEU A 294 3.33 -11.26 -1.31
N THR A 295 2.05 -10.90 -1.19
CA THR A 295 1.63 -9.58 -0.68
C THR A 295 1.36 -9.56 0.83
N GLN A 296 1.44 -10.71 1.52
CA GLN A 296 1.16 -10.78 2.95
C GLN A 296 2.13 -9.90 3.76
N GLY A 297 1.54 -8.97 4.53
CA GLY A 297 2.27 -8.00 5.36
C GLY A 297 2.76 -6.73 4.63
N SER A 298 2.34 -6.49 3.39
CA SER A 298 2.52 -5.22 2.69
C SER A 298 1.22 -4.39 2.71
N THR A 299 1.30 -3.09 2.45
CA THR A 299 0.11 -2.24 2.32
C THR A 299 -0.83 -2.83 1.27
N PRO A 300 -2.16 -2.89 1.50
CA PRO A 300 -3.09 -3.45 0.54
C PRO A 300 -2.95 -2.67 -0.78
N THR A 301 -2.36 -3.29 -1.80
CA THR A 301 -2.31 -2.68 -3.13
C THR A 301 -3.71 -2.72 -3.70
N SER A 302 -4.27 -1.53 -3.91
CA SER A 302 -5.61 -1.41 -4.43
C SER A 302 -5.65 -1.91 -5.87
N ILE A 303 -6.75 -2.56 -6.26
CA ILE A 303 -6.97 -2.96 -7.67
C ILE A 303 -6.90 -1.74 -8.63
N TYR A 304 -7.11 -0.53 -8.11
CA TYR A 304 -7.02 0.72 -8.86
C TYR A 304 -5.58 1.24 -9.05
N GLU A 305 -4.60 0.68 -8.34
CA GLU A 305 -3.19 1.11 -8.36
C GLU A 305 -2.32 0.25 -9.29
N ILE A 306 -2.88 -0.81 -9.88
CA ILE A 306 -2.14 -1.75 -10.75
C ILE A 306 -1.49 -1.03 -11.93
N ASP A 307 -2.11 0.04 -12.43
CA ASP A 307 -1.56 0.81 -13.54
C ASP A 307 -0.29 1.59 -13.19
N THR A 308 -0.03 1.79 -11.90
CA THR A 308 1.18 2.46 -11.40
C THR A 308 2.29 1.52 -10.96
N LEU A 309 2.03 0.21 -10.90
CA LEU A 309 3.02 -0.78 -10.50
C LEU A 309 4.04 -1.04 -11.61
N THR A 310 5.32 -1.00 -11.24
CA THR A 310 6.48 -1.25 -12.09
C THR A 310 7.38 -2.33 -11.47
N GLU A 311 8.41 -2.80 -12.18
CA GLU A 311 9.42 -3.72 -11.64
C GLU A 311 10.03 -3.16 -10.34
N ASN A 312 10.28 -1.85 -10.31
CA ASN A 312 10.78 -1.17 -9.12
C ASN A 312 9.82 -1.26 -7.94
N ASN A 313 8.51 -1.45 -8.12
CA ASN A 313 7.63 -1.62 -6.96
C ASN A 313 7.71 -3.03 -6.36
N LEU A 314 8.32 -4.00 -7.04
CA LEU A 314 8.35 -5.39 -6.57
C LEU A 314 9.20 -5.59 -5.31
N PHE A 315 10.16 -4.70 -5.01
CA PHE A 315 11.00 -4.80 -3.81
C PHE A 315 10.21 -4.74 -2.50
N GLN A 316 8.98 -4.19 -2.52
CA GLN A 316 8.12 -4.11 -1.35
C GLN A 316 7.46 -5.46 -0.99
N PHE A 317 7.49 -6.41 -1.92
CA PHE A 317 6.93 -7.74 -1.74
C PHE A 317 8.04 -8.77 -1.52
N ALA A 318 7.71 -9.90 -0.89
CA ALA A 318 8.65 -10.99 -0.69
C ALA A 318 8.41 -12.07 -1.75
N ARG A 319 9.47 -12.56 -2.40
CA ARG A 319 9.36 -13.71 -3.30
C ARG A 319 9.09 -14.99 -2.51
N LYS A 320 8.20 -15.81 -3.04
CA LYS A 320 8.05 -17.21 -2.64
C LYS A 320 9.08 -18.03 -3.40
N LEU A 321 10.08 -18.54 -2.69
CA LEU A 321 11.21 -19.25 -3.28
C LEU A 321 11.41 -20.61 -2.61
N THR A 322 11.74 -21.61 -3.41
CA THR A 322 12.43 -22.81 -2.95
C THR A 322 13.90 -22.49 -2.69
N ILE A 323 14.61 -23.35 -1.94
CA ILE A 323 16.05 -23.17 -1.71
C ILE A 323 16.86 -23.23 -3.02
N LYS A 324 16.41 -24.04 -4.00
CA LYS A 324 17.05 -24.15 -5.32
C LYS A 324 16.88 -22.86 -6.12
N GLU A 325 15.67 -22.32 -6.19
CA GLU A 325 15.40 -21.04 -6.86
C GLU A 325 16.17 -19.91 -6.19
N ALA A 326 16.20 -19.88 -4.85
CA ALA A 326 16.98 -18.90 -4.11
C ALA A 326 18.46 -18.94 -4.49
N LEU A 327 19.06 -20.14 -4.58
CA LEU A 327 20.44 -20.33 -5.02
C LEU A 327 20.66 -19.90 -6.47
N GLU A 328 19.75 -20.27 -7.37
CA GLU A 328 19.81 -19.90 -8.78
C GLU A 328 19.83 -18.37 -8.95
N ILE A 329 18.89 -17.67 -8.30
CA ILE A 329 18.72 -16.22 -8.43
C ILE A 329 19.95 -15.44 -7.94
N VAL A 330 20.59 -15.87 -6.86
CA VAL A 330 21.80 -15.20 -6.36
C VAL A 330 23.04 -15.57 -7.18
N SER A 331 23.05 -16.74 -7.83
CA SER A 331 24.21 -17.26 -8.56
C SER A 331 24.24 -16.96 -10.05
N GLN A 332 23.13 -16.51 -10.68
CA GLN A 332 23.06 -16.20 -12.12
C GLN A 332 23.98 -15.03 -12.52
N THR A 333 25.26 -15.34 -12.74
CA THR A 333 26.42 -14.43 -12.80
C THR A 333 26.46 -13.35 -13.89
N ASN A 334 25.40 -13.11 -14.68
CA ASN A 334 25.43 -12.04 -15.67
C ASN A 334 25.14 -10.66 -15.05
N LYS A 335 26.16 -10.10 -14.39
CA LYS A 335 26.13 -8.75 -13.79
C LYS A 335 25.83 -7.64 -14.80
N TYR A 336 26.21 -7.82 -16.08
CA TYR A 336 26.02 -6.81 -17.12
C TYR A 336 24.53 -6.57 -17.43
N TYR A 337 23.71 -7.62 -17.40
CA TYR A 337 22.27 -7.56 -17.70
C TYR A 337 21.38 -7.72 -16.45
N GLN A 338 21.96 -7.62 -15.25
CA GLN A 338 21.24 -7.69 -13.97
C GLN A 338 20.42 -8.99 -13.77
N CYS A 339 21.00 -10.13 -14.17
CA CYS A 339 20.36 -11.44 -14.00
C CYS A 339 20.49 -12.03 -12.60
N THR A 340 21.23 -11.37 -11.71
CA THR A 340 21.24 -11.70 -10.28
C THR A 340 20.27 -10.82 -9.52
N SER A 341 19.62 -11.37 -8.50
CA SER A 341 18.89 -10.58 -7.52
C SER A 341 19.21 -11.02 -6.09
N SER A 342 19.59 -10.08 -5.23
CA SER A 342 19.86 -10.40 -3.83
C SER A 342 18.58 -10.78 -3.09
N LEU A 343 18.70 -11.57 -2.02
CA LEU A 343 17.58 -11.93 -1.17
C LEU A 343 17.52 -10.95 0.00
N ASN A 344 16.36 -10.35 0.24
CA ASN A 344 16.22 -9.51 1.42
C ASN A 344 16.02 -10.36 2.70
N GLU A 345 16.18 -9.75 3.86
CA GLU A 345 16.04 -10.43 5.16
C GLU A 345 14.68 -11.14 5.33
N LYS A 346 13.58 -10.58 4.80
CA LYS A 346 12.24 -11.19 4.87
C LYS A 346 12.18 -12.49 4.07
N GLU A 347 12.79 -12.52 2.88
CA GLU A 347 12.90 -13.71 2.05
C GLU A 347 13.79 -14.78 2.70
N ILE A 348 14.92 -14.38 3.28
CA ILE A 348 15.79 -15.31 4.02
C ILE A 348 15.05 -15.92 5.21
N LYS A 349 14.27 -15.12 5.95
CA LYS A 349 13.44 -15.62 7.06
C LYS A 349 12.38 -16.61 6.59
N PHE A 350 11.72 -16.35 5.46
CA PHE A 350 10.77 -17.31 4.89
C PHE A 350 11.46 -18.59 4.44
N LEU A 351 12.62 -18.50 3.77
CA LEU A 351 13.40 -19.67 3.39
C LEU A 351 13.79 -20.51 4.60
N LEU A 352 14.33 -19.91 5.67
CA LEU A 352 14.72 -20.63 6.90
C LEU A 352 13.54 -21.26 7.66
N LYS A 353 12.33 -20.71 7.47
CA LYS A 353 11.10 -21.24 8.05
C LYS A 353 10.60 -22.45 7.26
N ASP A 354 10.58 -22.33 5.94
CA ASP A 354 10.02 -23.35 5.04
C ASP A 354 10.99 -24.51 4.80
N TYR A 355 12.29 -24.22 4.83
CA TYR A 355 13.38 -25.19 4.72
C TYR A 355 14.25 -25.06 5.95
N SER A 356 14.24 -26.08 6.82
CA SER A 356 15.05 -26.03 8.04
C SER A 356 16.54 -25.96 7.69
N LEU A 357 17.28 -25.13 8.42
CA LEU A 357 18.74 -25.15 8.39
C LEU A 357 19.21 -26.45 9.04
N ASP A 358 19.62 -27.42 8.24
CA ASP A 358 20.06 -28.73 8.69
C ASP A 358 21.25 -29.24 7.85
N GLU A 359 21.71 -30.47 8.08
CA GLU A 359 22.86 -31.03 7.34
C GLU A 359 22.63 -31.14 5.83
N LYS A 360 21.37 -31.23 5.38
CA LYS A 360 21.01 -31.33 3.96
C LYS A 360 21.01 -29.96 3.29
N THR A 361 20.59 -28.91 3.99
CA THR A 361 20.37 -27.57 3.41
C THR A 361 21.50 -26.58 3.72
N VAL A 362 22.36 -26.85 4.71
CA VAL A 362 23.41 -25.93 5.16
C VAL A 362 24.42 -25.59 4.06
N ASN A 363 24.66 -26.50 3.11
CA ASN A 363 25.49 -26.23 1.93
C ASN A 363 24.85 -25.17 1.03
N ASP A 364 23.56 -25.30 0.75
CA ASP A 364 22.83 -24.36 -0.08
C ASP A 364 22.74 -22.98 0.58
N TYR A 365 22.46 -22.90 1.88
CA TYR A 365 22.47 -21.63 2.61
C TYR A 365 23.84 -20.96 2.62
N ASN A 366 24.92 -21.73 2.77
CA ASN A 366 26.26 -21.18 2.70
C ASN A 366 26.59 -20.65 1.30
N ASN A 367 26.13 -21.35 0.26
CA ASN A 367 26.30 -20.90 -1.13
C ASN A 367 25.45 -19.65 -1.41
N ILE A 368 24.22 -19.59 -0.90
CA ILE A 368 23.37 -18.40 -0.99
C ILE A 368 24.06 -17.20 -0.34
N ALA A 369 24.62 -17.36 0.86
CA ALA A 369 25.37 -16.31 1.52
C ALA A 369 26.61 -15.88 0.72
N TYR A 370 27.36 -16.84 0.19
CA TYR A 370 28.53 -16.59 -0.65
C TYR A 370 28.16 -15.73 -1.88
N TYR A 371 27.14 -16.12 -2.65
CA TYR A 371 26.77 -15.38 -3.84
C TYR A 371 26.20 -13.99 -3.54
N GLN A 372 25.48 -13.82 -2.42
CA GLN A 372 25.06 -12.48 -1.97
C GLN A 372 26.26 -11.57 -1.69
N GLU A 373 27.33 -12.09 -1.05
CA GLU A 373 28.58 -11.35 -0.84
C GLU A 373 29.26 -11.00 -2.17
N GLN A 374 29.36 -11.96 -3.11
CA GLN A 374 29.93 -11.71 -4.44
C GLN A 374 29.15 -10.65 -5.24
N ASN A 375 27.86 -10.49 -4.94
CA ASN A 375 26.99 -9.46 -5.53
C ASN A 375 27.02 -8.12 -4.77
N GLY A 376 27.80 -8.02 -3.68
CA GLY A 376 27.93 -6.81 -2.87
C GLY A 376 26.86 -6.66 -1.78
N ASP A 377 25.97 -7.64 -1.62
CA ASP A 377 24.97 -7.65 -0.54
C ASP A 377 25.56 -8.29 0.74
N TYR A 378 26.44 -7.51 1.36
CA TYR A 378 27.14 -7.94 2.57
C TYR A 378 26.21 -8.08 3.78
N GLN A 379 25.15 -7.29 3.88
CA GLN A 379 24.27 -7.29 5.05
C GLN A 379 23.41 -8.56 5.11
N ASN A 380 22.76 -8.93 4.01
CA ASN A 380 21.95 -10.14 3.96
C ASN A 380 22.83 -11.41 3.97
N SER A 381 24.03 -11.36 3.36
CA SER A 381 25.03 -12.43 3.52
C SER A 381 25.44 -12.62 4.98
N LEU A 382 25.79 -11.52 5.68
CA LEU A 382 26.20 -11.56 7.09
C LEU A 382 25.10 -12.15 7.98
N TYR A 383 23.85 -11.76 7.75
CA TYR A 383 22.69 -12.27 8.47
C TYR A 383 22.61 -13.80 8.39
N LEU A 384 22.69 -14.35 7.17
CA LEU A 384 22.61 -15.78 6.94
C LEU A 384 23.82 -16.54 7.52
N LEU A 385 25.04 -16.01 7.36
CA LEU A 385 26.26 -16.61 7.90
C LEU A 385 26.24 -16.70 9.43
N LYS A 386 25.73 -15.66 10.12
CA LYS A 386 25.54 -15.70 11.57
C LYS A 386 24.58 -16.81 12.01
N LYS A 387 23.48 -17.02 11.27
CA LYS A 387 22.54 -18.12 11.54
C LYS A 387 23.20 -19.48 11.34
N ILE A 388 23.99 -19.65 10.28
CA ILE A 388 24.73 -20.89 10.03
C ILE A 388 25.75 -21.15 11.15
N LEU A 389 26.57 -20.17 11.52
CA LEU A 389 27.61 -20.33 12.54
C LEU A 389 27.04 -20.58 13.95
N LEU A 390 25.85 -20.05 14.24
CA LEU A 390 25.16 -20.33 15.49
C LEU A 390 24.83 -21.84 15.65
N GLN A 391 24.45 -22.50 14.56
CA GLN A 391 24.05 -23.91 14.58
C GLN A 391 25.20 -24.88 14.20
N TYR A 392 26.10 -24.44 13.33
CA TYR A 392 27.21 -25.21 12.79
C TYR A 392 28.56 -24.48 13.00
N PRO A 393 29.00 -24.29 14.26
CA PRO A 393 30.19 -23.49 14.59
C PRO A 393 31.50 -24.05 14.03
N ASN A 394 31.55 -25.33 13.66
CA ASN A 394 32.75 -25.98 13.12
C ASN A 394 32.76 -26.06 11.59
N ARG A 395 31.86 -25.31 10.93
CA ARG A 395 31.71 -25.29 9.47
C ARG A 395 32.76 -24.37 8.83
N VAL A 396 33.82 -25.00 8.36
CA VAL A 396 35.05 -24.33 7.89
C VAL A 396 34.78 -23.26 6.82
N VAL A 397 34.09 -23.59 5.73
CA VAL A 397 33.86 -22.66 4.62
C VAL A 397 32.99 -21.46 5.05
N THR A 398 32.09 -21.64 6.01
CA THR A 398 31.24 -20.55 6.52
C THR A 398 32.05 -19.51 7.29
N TRP A 399 33.07 -19.91 8.04
CA TRP A 399 33.98 -18.95 8.68
C TRP A 399 34.78 -18.12 7.68
N LEU A 400 35.24 -18.74 6.58
CA LEU A 400 35.90 -18.00 5.50
C LEU A 400 34.96 -16.95 4.88
N ASN A 401 33.75 -17.36 4.51
CA ASN A 401 32.74 -16.46 3.94
C ASN A 401 32.36 -15.33 4.93
N TYR A 402 32.21 -15.64 6.22
CA TYR A 402 31.93 -14.66 7.26
C TYR A 402 33.07 -13.65 7.41
N ALA A 403 34.32 -14.11 7.36
CA ALA A 403 35.49 -13.24 7.40
C ALA A 403 35.60 -12.34 6.16
N ASP A 404 35.29 -12.86 4.97
CA ASP A 404 35.27 -12.07 3.72
C ASP A 404 34.19 -10.98 3.78
N VAL A 405 32.98 -11.30 4.25
CA VAL A 405 31.89 -10.32 4.45
C VAL A 405 32.27 -9.24 5.48
N GLN A 406 32.78 -9.63 6.65
CA GLN A 406 33.20 -8.67 7.67
C GLN A 406 34.32 -7.76 7.17
N TRP A 407 35.25 -8.32 6.37
CA TRP A 407 36.31 -7.54 5.75
C TRP A 407 35.76 -6.48 4.80
N ALA A 408 34.79 -6.85 3.96
CA ALA A 408 34.13 -5.96 3.01
C ALA A 408 33.31 -4.85 3.71
N LEU A 409 32.71 -5.16 4.86
CA LEU A 409 32.03 -4.20 5.74
C LEU A 409 32.96 -3.32 6.57
N ASN A 410 34.27 -3.43 6.36
CA ASN A 410 35.30 -2.71 7.12
C ASN A 410 35.37 -3.05 8.63
N ASN A 411 34.77 -4.16 9.05
CA ASN A 411 34.84 -4.68 10.41
C ASN A 411 36.11 -5.55 10.56
N LYS A 412 37.28 -4.90 10.52
CA LYS A 412 38.57 -5.57 10.38
C LYS A 412 38.92 -6.48 11.57
N ASN A 413 38.49 -6.12 12.78
CA ASN A 413 38.75 -6.93 13.97
C ASN A 413 37.96 -8.24 13.92
N GLU A 414 36.66 -8.17 13.63
CA GLU A 414 35.77 -9.31 13.49
C GLU A 414 36.21 -10.21 12.32
N ALA A 415 36.62 -9.60 11.21
CA ALA A 415 37.17 -10.32 10.07
C ALA A 415 38.43 -11.11 10.45
N ARG A 416 39.36 -10.49 11.19
CA ARG A 416 40.58 -11.14 11.66
C ARG A 416 40.28 -12.35 12.54
N THR A 417 39.44 -12.18 13.56
CA THR A 417 39.02 -13.28 14.45
C THR A 417 38.37 -14.43 13.66
N ALA A 418 37.58 -14.11 12.64
CA ALA A 418 36.97 -15.12 11.79
C ALA A 418 37.99 -15.84 10.88
N TYR A 419 38.98 -15.15 10.33
CA TYR A 419 40.08 -15.77 9.59
C TYR A 419 40.92 -16.70 10.45
N GLU A 420 41.24 -16.28 11.69
CA GLU A 420 41.94 -17.11 12.68
C GLU A 420 41.15 -18.40 12.99
N GLN A 421 39.83 -18.29 13.15
CA GLN A 421 38.96 -19.44 13.37
C GLN A 421 38.90 -20.36 12.15
N TYR A 422 38.81 -19.81 10.93
CA TYR A 422 38.89 -20.59 9.69
C TYR A 422 40.23 -21.34 9.59
N PHE A 423 41.34 -20.64 9.84
CA PHE A 423 42.69 -21.20 9.78
C PHE A 423 42.85 -22.37 10.78
N THR A 424 42.44 -22.16 12.03
CA THR A 424 42.45 -23.17 13.09
C THR A 424 41.62 -24.41 12.70
N LEU A 425 40.46 -24.21 12.06
CA LEU A 425 39.61 -25.32 11.61
C LEU A 425 40.15 -26.07 10.39
N MET A 426 40.97 -25.42 9.55
CA MET A 426 41.68 -26.09 8.46
C MET A 426 42.80 -26.97 9.01
N ASP A 427 43.58 -26.44 9.95
CA ASP A 427 44.70 -27.13 10.60
C ASP A 427 44.23 -28.36 11.41
N ASN A 428 43.26 -28.16 12.31
CA ASN A 428 42.74 -29.22 13.20
C ASN A 428 42.03 -30.37 12.46
N LYS A 429 41.55 -30.15 11.23
CA LYS A 429 40.86 -31.18 10.45
C LYS A 429 41.81 -31.92 9.49
N SER A 430 43.12 -31.72 9.63
CA SER A 430 44.15 -32.22 8.70
C SER A 430 43.78 -31.91 7.24
N LYS A 431 43.11 -30.78 7.03
CA LYS A 431 42.75 -30.34 5.68
C LYS A 431 43.99 -29.78 5.01
N ASP A 432 43.97 -29.85 3.69
CA ASP A 432 45.05 -29.36 2.86
C ASP A 432 45.30 -27.85 3.09
N MET A 433 46.34 -27.54 3.86
CA MET A 433 46.74 -26.16 4.20
C MET A 433 47.18 -25.36 2.97
N GLU A 434 47.47 -26.02 1.84
CA GLU A 434 47.72 -25.35 0.56
C GLU A 434 46.44 -24.71 0.00
N LYS A 435 45.26 -25.15 0.43
CA LYS A 435 43.96 -24.58 0.02
C LYS A 435 43.55 -23.33 0.80
N VAL A 436 44.34 -22.93 1.81
CA VAL A 436 44.11 -21.67 2.55
C VAL A 436 44.43 -20.50 1.62
N PRO A 437 43.46 -19.64 1.27
CA PRO A 437 43.71 -18.53 0.37
C PRO A 437 44.73 -17.54 0.95
N GLN A 438 45.64 -17.02 0.11
CA GLN A 438 46.69 -16.09 0.57
C GLN A 438 46.12 -14.87 1.32
N ARG A 439 44.96 -14.36 0.87
CA ARG A 439 44.24 -13.25 1.53
C ARG A 439 43.95 -13.50 3.02
N VAL A 440 43.79 -14.75 3.45
CA VAL A 440 43.56 -15.10 4.86
C VAL A 440 44.79 -14.73 5.68
N LYS A 441 45.98 -15.16 5.24
CA LYS A 441 47.26 -14.89 5.92
C LYS A 441 47.55 -13.39 5.95
N ASP A 442 47.39 -12.72 4.81
CA ASP A 442 47.65 -11.28 4.69
C ASP A 442 46.75 -10.46 5.61
N ARG A 443 45.45 -10.80 5.68
CA ARG A 443 44.45 -10.08 6.49
C ARG A 443 44.58 -10.37 7.98
N MET A 444 45.11 -11.53 8.36
CA MET A 444 45.44 -11.84 9.76
C MET A 444 46.61 -10.99 10.28
N MET A 445 47.61 -10.75 9.43
CA MET A 445 48.85 -10.03 9.80
C MET A 445 48.74 -8.50 9.77
N GLN A 446 47.65 -7.92 9.27
CA GLN A 446 47.49 -6.45 9.29
C GLN A 446 47.34 -5.94 10.73
N GLU A 447 48.15 -4.94 11.09
CA GLU A 447 48.16 -4.32 12.42
C GLU A 447 46.82 -3.66 12.76
N LYS A 448 46.46 -3.65 14.06
CA LYS A 448 45.35 -2.84 14.57
C LYS A 448 45.76 -1.37 14.49
N LYS A 449 45.25 -0.64 13.49
CA LYS A 449 45.29 0.82 13.51
C LYS A 449 44.27 1.37 14.50
#